data_AF-A0AAD8N5X4-F1
#
_entry.id   AF-A0AAD8N5X4-F1
#
_cell.length_a   1.000
_cell.length_b   1.000
_cell.length_c   1.000
_cell.angle_alpha   90.00
_cell.angle_beta   90.00
_cell.angle_gamma   90.00
#
_symmetry.space_group_name_H-M   'P 1'
#
loop_
_entity.id
_entity.type
_entity.pdbx_description
1 polymer ?
#
loop_
_entity_poly.entity_id
_entity_poly.type
_entity_poly.pdbx_seq_one_letter_code
_entity_poly.pdbx_strand_id
1 'polypeptide(L)'
;MNGDAALTSAPNPPFKIADIRAAIPKHCWIKNPWRSLSYVLRDFILAFGLMGMAVYIDSWIFWPLYWTAQGSVFMGLFVIGHDCGHGSFSDNRMLNNVMGHVLLTFVLTPFHGFRIGHRTHHQNHGHADKDEAWVPLPENIYKNLDSSTKFLRFTIPFPSLAHPLYLLYRSPGKDGSHFNPNTELFLPSERSNVFFSTVCWSLMFVLLLVLSVVIGPVQMIKLYWIPYWGVPLQSGTKDCGLFIMRYMKEICLDKELKFVSKWLRRGSLSYGVDDLNEIRIEWAKYFMKHETS
;
A
#
# COMPACT_ATOMS: atom_id res chain seq x y z
N MET A 1 33.24 -18.19 -13.63
CA MET A 1 32.30 -19.33 -13.68
C MET A 1 31.02 -18.83 -14.33
N ASN A 2 30.67 -19.38 -15.48
CA ASN A 2 29.54 -18.97 -16.31
C ASN A 2 28.22 -19.18 -15.55
N GLY A 3 27.49 -18.10 -15.28
CA GLY A 3 26.29 -18.06 -14.44
C GLY A 3 24.97 -18.16 -15.21
N ASP A 4 24.98 -18.58 -16.47
CA ASP A 4 23.78 -18.72 -17.30
C ASP A 4 23.13 -20.11 -17.12
N ALA A 5 22.91 -20.51 -15.86
CA ALA A 5 21.92 -21.55 -15.60
C ALA A 5 20.55 -20.90 -15.84
N ALA A 6 20.05 -21.03 -17.07
CA ALA A 6 18.71 -20.62 -17.44
C ALA A 6 17.74 -21.18 -16.39
N LEU A 7 17.22 -20.30 -15.54
CA LEU A 7 16.11 -20.60 -14.64
C LEU A 7 14.98 -21.10 -15.53
N THR A 8 14.84 -22.42 -15.63
CA THR A 8 13.77 -23.05 -16.38
C THR A 8 12.48 -22.49 -15.83
N SER A 9 11.71 -21.79 -16.67
CA SER A 9 10.42 -21.25 -16.28
C SER A 9 9.63 -22.37 -15.62
N ALA A 10 9.24 -22.17 -14.36
CA ALA A 10 8.44 -23.15 -13.63
C ALA A 10 7.26 -23.57 -14.53
N PRO A 11 6.91 -24.86 -14.58
CA PRO A 11 5.78 -25.31 -15.36
C PRO A 11 4.53 -24.53 -14.94
N ASN A 12 3.70 -24.16 -15.93
CA ASN A 12 2.45 -23.45 -15.64
C ASN A 12 1.65 -24.22 -14.60
N PRO A 13 1.02 -23.53 -13.63
CA PRO A 13 0.18 -24.20 -12.66
C PRO A 13 -0.90 -25.01 -13.37
N PRO A 14 -1.28 -26.19 -12.84
CA PRO A 14 -2.24 -27.09 -13.50
C PRO A 14 -3.69 -26.57 -13.46
N PHE A 15 -3.92 -25.35 -12.98
CA PHE A 15 -5.22 -24.70 -12.82
C PHE A 15 -5.20 -23.30 -13.46
N LYS A 16 -6.38 -22.82 -13.86
CA LYS A 16 -6.59 -21.47 -14.39
C LYS A 16 -7.06 -20.52 -13.30
N ILE A 17 -6.91 -19.22 -13.52
CA ILE A 17 -7.49 -18.19 -12.63
C ILE A 17 -9.01 -18.37 -12.45
N ALA A 18 -9.70 -18.90 -13.48
CA ALA A 18 -11.13 -19.19 -13.40
C ALA A 18 -11.45 -20.20 -12.29
N ASP A 19 -10.62 -21.22 -12.12
CA ASP A 19 -10.81 -22.28 -11.12
C ASP A 19 -10.65 -21.71 -9.70
N ILE A 20 -9.64 -20.84 -9.49
CA ILE A 20 -9.47 -20.09 -8.23
C ILE A 20 -10.70 -19.23 -7.93
N ARG A 21 -11.24 -18.52 -8.93
CA ARG A 21 -12.42 -17.66 -8.74
C ARG A 21 -13.67 -18.46 -8.41
N ALA A 22 -13.81 -19.65 -9.01
CA ALA A 22 -14.92 -20.56 -8.74
C ALA A 22 -14.89 -21.13 -7.32
N ALA A 23 -13.70 -21.33 -6.75
CA ALA A 23 -13.52 -21.80 -5.38
C ALA A 23 -13.90 -20.75 -4.30
N ILE A 24 -13.96 -19.47 -4.64
CA ILE A 24 -14.32 -18.41 -3.70
C ILE A 24 -15.84 -18.41 -3.46
N PRO A 25 -16.32 -18.52 -2.20
CA PRO A 25 -17.76 -18.54 -1.90
C PRO A 25 -18.52 -17.37 -2.52
N LYS A 26 -19.72 -17.65 -3.08
CA LYS A 26 -20.54 -16.64 -3.78
C LYS A 26 -20.77 -15.36 -2.97
N HIS A 27 -20.95 -15.48 -1.65
CA HIS A 27 -21.20 -14.34 -0.78
C HIS A 27 -19.99 -13.39 -0.64
N CYS A 28 -18.75 -13.87 -0.88
CA CYS A 28 -17.55 -13.03 -0.87
C CYS A 28 -17.48 -12.09 -2.08
N TRP A 29 -18.26 -12.36 -3.13
CA TRP A 29 -18.35 -11.50 -4.31
C TRP A 29 -19.42 -10.40 -4.17
N ILE A 30 -20.26 -10.47 -3.13
CA ILE A 30 -21.34 -9.50 -2.91
C ILE A 30 -20.77 -8.28 -2.19
N LYS A 31 -20.65 -7.18 -2.91
CA LYS A 31 -20.21 -5.90 -2.35
C LYS A 31 -21.41 -5.17 -1.75
N ASN A 32 -21.21 -4.54 -0.59
CA ASN A 32 -22.23 -3.73 0.07
C ASN A 32 -21.76 -2.26 0.13
N PRO A 33 -22.21 -1.40 -0.81
CA PRO A 33 -21.81 0.00 -0.85
C PRO A 33 -22.12 0.78 0.43
N TRP A 34 -23.22 0.46 1.13
CA TRP A 34 -23.58 1.13 2.38
C TRP A 34 -22.59 0.81 3.49
N ARG A 35 -22.15 -0.44 3.56
CA ARG A 35 -21.10 -0.86 4.49
C ARG A 35 -19.77 -0.15 4.15
N SER A 36 -19.39 -0.12 2.87
CA SER A 36 -18.18 0.58 2.43
C SER A 36 -18.22 2.07 2.76
N LEU A 37 -19.34 2.74 2.49
CA LEU A 37 -19.58 4.16 2.83
C LEU A 37 -19.57 4.41 4.34
N SER A 38 -20.07 3.47 5.15
CA SER A 38 -20.01 3.60 6.61
C SER A 38 -18.58 3.63 7.14
N TYR A 39 -17.65 2.89 6.51
CA TYR A 39 -16.23 2.93 6.86
C TYR A 39 -15.58 4.25 6.45
N VAL A 40 -15.97 4.82 5.29
CA VAL A 40 -15.55 6.16 4.88
C VAL A 40 -15.99 7.21 5.90
N LEU A 41 -17.27 7.20 6.29
CA LEU A 41 -17.81 8.13 7.27
C LEU A 41 -17.12 7.98 8.63
N ARG A 42 -16.94 6.74 9.10
CA ARG A 42 -16.22 6.44 10.35
C ARG A 42 -14.82 7.05 10.33
N ASP A 43 -14.05 6.82 9.25
CA ASP A 43 -12.65 7.24 9.20
C ASP A 43 -12.51 8.76 9.09
N PHE A 44 -13.43 9.45 8.41
CA PHE A 44 -13.48 10.92 8.45
C PHE A 44 -13.89 11.46 9.82
N ILE A 45 -14.88 10.87 10.49
CA ILE A 45 -15.24 11.24 11.88
C ILE A 45 -14.03 11.07 12.81
N LEU A 46 -13.30 9.96 12.69
CA LEU A 46 -12.09 9.72 13.47
C LEU A 46 -11.00 10.74 13.13
N ALA A 47 -10.75 11.02 11.85
CA ALA A 47 -9.74 11.97 11.44
C ALA A 47 -10.01 13.38 11.97
N PHE A 48 -11.22 13.91 11.74
CA PHE A 48 -11.57 15.26 12.21
C PHE A 48 -11.75 15.32 13.73
N GLY A 49 -12.24 14.24 14.36
CA GLY A 49 -12.36 14.14 15.81
C GLY A 49 -11.00 14.15 16.51
N LEU A 50 -10.04 13.37 16.01
CA LEU A 50 -8.66 13.37 16.50
C LEU A 50 -8.01 14.74 16.31
N MET A 51 -8.19 15.38 15.15
CA MET A 51 -7.70 16.75 14.91
C MET A 51 -8.28 17.74 15.93
N GLY A 52 -9.59 17.69 16.17
CA GLY A 52 -10.26 18.53 17.17
C GLY A 52 -9.75 18.30 18.59
N MET A 53 -9.56 17.03 18.98
CA MET A 53 -8.97 16.70 20.29
C MET A 53 -7.53 17.20 20.42
N ALA A 54 -6.71 17.08 19.38
CA ALA A 54 -5.33 17.55 19.40
C ALA A 54 -5.23 19.07 19.57
N VAL A 55 -6.12 19.82 18.90
CA VAL A 55 -6.24 21.27 19.08
C VAL A 55 -6.75 21.62 20.48
N TYR A 56 -7.76 20.90 20.99
CA TYR A 56 -8.36 21.20 22.28
C TYR A 56 -7.42 20.91 23.46
N ILE A 57 -6.71 19.77 23.42
CA ILE A 57 -5.82 19.33 24.50
C ILE A 57 -4.47 20.06 24.44
N ASP A 58 -3.95 20.33 23.23
CA ASP A 58 -2.66 20.96 22.92
C ASP A 58 -1.54 20.69 23.95
N SER A 59 -1.23 19.41 24.14
CA SER A 59 -0.23 18.96 25.11
C SER A 59 0.90 18.22 24.41
N TRP A 60 2.15 18.49 24.81
CA TRP A 60 3.35 17.80 24.31
C TRP A 60 3.29 16.29 24.49
N ILE A 61 2.55 15.78 25.47
CA ILE A 61 2.34 14.34 25.68
C ILE A 61 1.28 13.80 24.71
N PHE A 62 0.27 14.60 24.40
CA PHE A 62 -0.83 14.18 23.53
C PHE A 62 -0.43 14.19 22.05
N TRP A 63 0.47 15.09 21.63
CA TRP A 63 0.90 15.22 20.24
C TRP A 63 1.46 13.92 19.63
N PRO A 64 2.39 13.18 20.28
CA PRO A 64 2.84 11.89 19.76
C PRO A 64 1.72 10.84 19.64
N LEU A 65 0.82 10.76 20.62
CA LEU A 65 -0.33 9.84 20.59
C LEU A 65 -1.26 10.17 19.42
N TYR A 66 -1.55 11.46 19.23
CA TYR A 66 -2.30 11.96 18.10
C TYR A 66 -1.61 11.62 16.78
N TRP A 67 -0.30 11.86 16.63
CA TRP A 67 0.42 11.58 15.38
C TRP A 67 0.35 10.11 14.98
N THR A 68 0.56 9.20 15.92
CA THR A 68 0.46 7.75 15.66
C THR A 68 -0.98 7.33 15.31
N ALA A 69 -1.97 7.81 16.07
CA ALA A 69 -3.37 7.49 15.82
C ALA A 69 -3.85 8.06 14.47
N GLN A 70 -3.57 9.33 14.22
CA GLN A 70 -3.97 10.04 13.01
C GLN A 70 -3.30 9.47 11.76
N GLY A 71 -2.00 9.14 11.83
CA GLY A 71 -1.31 8.47 10.73
C GLY A 71 -1.95 7.13 10.39
N SER A 72 -2.36 6.36 11.42
CA SER A 72 -3.10 5.10 11.22
C SER A 72 -4.45 5.31 10.55
N VAL A 73 -5.19 6.37 10.90
CA VAL A 73 -6.46 6.73 10.24
C VAL A 73 -6.24 7.15 8.79
N PHE A 74 -5.19 7.93 8.49
CA PHE A 74 -4.84 8.28 7.11
C PHE A 74 -4.46 7.05 6.28
N MET A 75 -3.75 6.08 6.86
CA MET A 75 -3.53 4.79 6.21
C MET A 75 -4.84 4.04 5.94
N GLY A 76 -5.79 4.07 6.89
CA GLY A 76 -7.14 3.52 6.68
C GLY A 76 -7.87 4.14 5.49
N LEU A 77 -7.87 5.48 5.40
CA LEU A 77 -8.45 6.22 4.27
C LEU A 77 -7.76 5.84 2.94
N PHE A 78 -6.42 5.71 2.96
CA PHE A 78 -5.67 5.25 1.80
C PHE A 78 -6.10 3.84 1.37
N VAL A 79 -6.22 2.89 2.30
CA VAL A 79 -6.63 1.50 2.02
C VAL A 79 -8.04 1.45 1.40
N ILE A 80 -8.98 2.22 1.92
CA ILE A 80 -10.34 2.27 1.34
C ILE A 80 -10.30 2.91 -0.06
N GLY A 81 -9.50 3.96 -0.27
CA GLY A 81 -9.30 4.58 -1.58
C GLY A 81 -8.61 3.64 -2.59
N HIS A 82 -7.68 2.82 -2.12
CA HIS A 82 -7.04 1.74 -2.86
C HIS A 82 -8.06 0.68 -3.31
N ASP A 83 -8.97 0.28 -2.42
CA ASP A 83 -10.06 -0.67 -2.73
C ASP A 83 -11.04 -0.11 -3.76
N CYS A 84 -11.26 1.21 -3.77
CA CYS A 84 -11.96 1.87 -4.86
C CYS A 84 -11.21 1.71 -6.20
N GLY A 85 -9.88 1.75 -6.16
CA GLY A 85 -9.00 1.51 -7.31
C GLY A 85 -9.13 0.10 -7.89
N HIS A 86 -9.28 -0.91 -7.02
CA HIS A 86 -9.55 -2.31 -7.41
C HIS A 86 -11.00 -2.56 -7.81
N GLY A 87 -11.91 -1.67 -7.46
CA GLY A 87 -13.35 -1.84 -7.65
C GLY A 87 -13.97 -2.84 -6.67
N SER A 88 -13.30 -3.15 -5.55
CA SER A 88 -13.84 -3.96 -4.45
C SER A 88 -14.75 -3.15 -3.54
N PHE A 89 -14.66 -1.81 -3.55
CA PHE A 89 -15.51 -0.92 -2.76
C PHE A 89 -17.01 -1.03 -3.11
N SER A 90 -17.35 -1.08 -4.42
CA SER A 90 -18.71 -1.26 -4.93
C SER A 90 -18.71 -1.82 -6.35
N ASP A 91 -19.86 -2.32 -6.82
CA ASP A 91 -20.03 -2.71 -8.24
C ASP A 91 -20.24 -1.50 -9.16
N ASN A 92 -20.51 -0.32 -8.60
CA ASN A 92 -20.67 0.92 -9.37
C ASN A 92 -19.30 1.58 -9.59
N ARG A 93 -18.82 1.52 -10.84
CA ARG A 93 -17.55 2.12 -11.24
C ARG A 93 -17.46 3.63 -10.98
N MET A 94 -18.57 4.36 -11.14
CA MET A 94 -18.59 5.79 -10.87
C MET A 94 -18.46 6.07 -9.38
N LEU A 95 -19.19 5.34 -8.53
CA LEU A 95 -19.06 5.47 -7.08
C LEU A 95 -17.61 5.21 -6.62
N ASN A 96 -16.98 4.16 -7.15
CA ASN A 96 -15.57 3.86 -6.89
C ASN A 96 -14.66 5.01 -7.34
N ASN A 97 -14.88 5.58 -8.52
CA ASN A 97 -14.07 6.70 -8.98
C ASN A 97 -14.25 7.93 -8.07
N VAL A 98 -15.47 8.28 -7.66
CA VAL A 98 -15.72 9.42 -6.76
C VAL A 98 -15.05 9.21 -5.42
N MET A 99 -15.35 8.09 -4.75
CA MET A 99 -14.81 7.82 -3.42
C MET A 99 -13.30 7.65 -3.45
N GLY A 100 -12.76 7.04 -4.51
CA GLY A 100 -11.33 6.95 -4.74
C GLY A 100 -10.65 8.32 -4.81
N HIS A 101 -11.25 9.30 -5.51
CA HIS A 101 -10.74 10.67 -5.51
C HIS A 101 -10.88 11.31 -4.13
N VAL A 102 -12.06 11.28 -3.52
CA VAL A 102 -12.29 11.88 -2.19
C VAL A 102 -11.25 11.38 -1.18
N LEU A 103 -11.03 10.07 -1.13
CA LEU A 103 -10.14 9.43 -0.17
C LEU A 103 -8.66 9.66 -0.50
N LEU A 104 -8.22 9.32 -1.71
CA LEU A 104 -6.80 9.39 -2.05
C LEU A 104 -6.31 10.83 -2.20
N THR A 105 -7.12 11.74 -2.73
CA THR A 105 -6.77 13.17 -2.75
C THR A 105 -6.63 13.73 -1.34
N PHE A 106 -7.50 13.34 -0.40
CA PHE A 106 -7.40 13.78 1.00
C PHE A 106 -6.09 13.37 1.68
N VAL A 107 -5.47 12.27 1.25
CA VAL A 107 -4.13 11.82 1.68
C VAL A 107 -3.06 12.05 0.60
N LEU A 108 -3.19 13.13 -0.18
CA LEU A 108 -2.20 13.59 -1.16
C LEU A 108 -1.69 12.52 -2.14
N THR A 109 -2.58 11.65 -2.60
CA THR A 109 -2.32 10.63 -3.61
C THR A 109 -3.21 10.86 -4.84
N PRO A 110 -2.67 10.99 -6.07
CA PRO A 110 -3.47 11.18 -7.27
C PRO A 110 -4.19 9.87 -7.64
N PHE A 111 -5.51 9.83 -7.52
CA PHE A 111 -6.28 8.57 -7.60
C PHE A 111 -5.99 7.73 -8.86
N HIS A 112 -6.16 8.29 -10.06
CA HIS A 112 -5.95 7.53 -11.29
C HIS A 112 -4.47 7.24 -11.58
N GLY A 113 -3.58 8.18 -11.26
CA GLY A 113 -2.13 7.96 -11.33
C GLY A 113 -1.73 6.74 -10.50
N PHE A 114 -2.09 6.75 -9.22
CA PHE A 114 -1.88 5.63 -8.31
C PHE A 114 -2.57 4.36 -8.80
N ARG A 115 -3.89 4.39 -9.07
CA ARG A 115 -4.67 3.20 -9.47
C ARG A 115 -4.04 2.47 -10.65
N ILE A 116 -3.58 3.21 -11.67
CA ILE A 116 -3.02 2.59 -12.88
C ILE A 116 -1.63 2.02 -12.60
N GLY A 117 -0.73 2.79 -11.97
CA GLY A 117 0.60 2.27 -11.59
C GLY A 117 0.51 1.08 -10.64
N HIS A 118 -0.43 1.12 -9.71
CA HIS A 118 -0.73 0.06 -8.78
C HIS A 118 -1.34 -1.19 -9.44
N ARG A 119 -2.20 -1.02 -10.46
CA ARG A 119 -2.66 -2.12 -11.32
C ARG A 119 -1.48 -2.80 -12.01
N THR A 120 -0.54 -2.04 -12.56
CA THR A 120 0.67 -2.56 -13.19
C THR A 120 1.58 -3.27 -12.17
N HIS A 121 1.70 -2.74 -10.95
CA HIS A 121 2.37 -3.42 -9.82
C HIS A 121 1.75 -4.79 -9.56
N HIS A 122 0.43 -4.88 -9.39
CA HIS A 122 -0.23 -6.16 -9.11
C HIS A 122 -0.12 -7.17 -10.24
N GLN A 123 -0.14 -6.72 -11.49
CA GLN A 123 0.05 -7.60 -12.65
C GLN A 123 1.47 -8.19 -12.72
N ASN A 124 2.45 -7.50 -12.14
CA ASN A 124 3.86 -7.87 -12.23
C ASN A 124 4.50 -8.07 -10.86
N HIS A 125 3.71 -8.31 -9.81
CA HIS A 125 4.17 -8.23 -8.43
C HIS A 125 5.38 -9.14 -8.18
N GLY A 126 6.48 -8.56 -7.69
CA GLY A 126 7.72 -9.30 -7.41
C GLY A 126 8.62 -9.53 -8.63
N HIS A 127 8.20 -9.17 -9.84
CA HIS A 127 9.05 -9.23 -11.03
C HIS A 127 10.10 -8.11 -11.00
N ALA A 128 11.39 -8.46 -11.06
CA ALA A 128 12.49 -7.51 -10.90
C ALA A 128 12.41 -6.29 -11.83
N ASP A 129 12.08 -6.51 -13.11
CA ASP A 129 12.04 -5.42 -14.10
C ASP A 129 10.65 -4.77 -14.27
N LYS A 130 9.58 -5.59 -14.23
CA LYS A 130 8.24 -5.15 -14.64
C LYS A 130 7.40 -4.58 -13.51
N ASP A 131 7.69 -4.93 -12.26
CA ASP A 131 6.96 -4.41 -11.11
C ASP A 131 7.23 -2.91 -10.90
N GLU A 132 6.18 -2.10 -10.82
CA GLU A 132 6.26 -0.65 -10.63
C GLU A 132 6.77 -0.21 -9.26
N ALA A 133 6.53 -1.00 -8.21
CA ALA A 133 6.69 -0.54 -6.84
C ALA A 133 7.53 -1.50 -6.01
N TRP A 134 8.45 -0.93 -5.22
CA TRP A 134 9.11 -1.59 -4.10
C TRP A 134 10.05 -2.76 -4.44
N VAL A 135 10.45 -2.98 -5.70
CA VAL A 135 11.39 -4.07 -6.09
C VAL A 135 12.75 -3.95 -5.41
N PRO A 136 13.35 -5.08 -4.98
CA PRO A 136 14.79 -5.13 -4.77
C PRO A 136 15.45 -4.60 -6.05
N LEU A 137 16.31 -3.60 -5.91
CA LEU A 137 17.01 -3.07 -7.05
C LEU A 137 17.96 -4.15 -7.59
N PRO A 138 18.00 -4.35 -8.91
CA PRO A 138 19.11 -5.03 -9.56
C PRO A 138 20.45 -4.44 -9.06
N GLU A 139 21.43 -5.31 -8.85
CA GLU A 139 22.71 -4.94 -8.21
C GLU A 139 23.42 -3.80 -8.96
N ASN A 140 23.36 -3.82 -10.30
CA ASN A 140 23.93 -2.77 -11.15
C ASN A 140 23.26 -1.40 -10.90
N ILE A 141 21.93 -1.35 -10.79
CA ILE A 141 21.20 -0.12 -10.49
C ILE A 141 21.58 0.36 -9.09
N TYR A 142 21.56 -0.53 -8.09
CA TYR A 142 21.94 -0.18 -6.72
C TYR A 142 23.35 0.40 -6.63
N LYS A 143 24.33 -0.24 -7.26
CA LYS A 143 25.73 0.24 -7.28
C LYS A 143 25.84 1.63 -7.88
N ASN A 144 25.10 1.89 -8.97
CA ASN A 144 25.13 3.15 -9.69
C ASN A 144 24.24 4.26 -9.10
N LEU A 145 23.45 4.00 -8.06
CA LEU A 145 22.73 5.06 -7.37
C LEU A 145 23.70 6.05 -6.71
N ASP A 146 23.37 7.33 -6.81
CA ASP A 146 24.07 8.38 -6.09
C ASP A 146 23.88 8.24 -4.56
N SER A 147 24.79 8.83 -3.80
CA SER A 147 24.80 8.74 -2.34
C SER A 147 23.53 9.32 -1.70
N SER A 148 22.93 10.35 -2.30
CA SER A 148 21.73 10.99 -1.74
C SER A 148 20.49 10.11 -1.91
N THR A 149 20.33 9.45 -3.06
CA THR A 149 19.24 8.49 -3.30
C THR A 149 19.38 7.28 -2.38
N LYS A 150 20.60 6.77 -2.18
CA LYS A 150 20.86 5.68 -1.21
C LYS A 150 20.48 6.09 0.21
N PHE A 151 20.91 7.28 0.64
CA PHE A 151 20.60 7.80 1.98
C PHE A 151 19.09 7.99 2.19
N LEU A 152 18.40 8.69 1.29
CA LEU A 152 16.96 8.93 1.40
C LEU A 152 16.13 7.64 1.38
N ARG A 153 16.57 6.62 0.63
CA ARG A 153 15.82 5.38 0.45
C ARG A 153 16.08 4.33 1.53
N PHE A 154 17.24 4.36 2.19
CA PHE A 154 17.67 3.28 3.11
C PHE A 154 18.03 3.74 4.52
N THR A 155 17.90 5.03 4.86
CA THR A 155 18.19 5.55 6.20
C THR A 155 16.92 6.09 6.88
N ILE A 156 16.53 5.51 8.01
CA ILE A 156 15.39 5.99 8.81
C ILE A 156 15.66 7.44 9.26
N PRO A 157 14.68 8.36 9.15
CA PRO A 157 13.26 8.14 8.82
C PRO A 157 12.90 8.36 7.34
N PHE A 158 13.85 8.71 6.48
CA PHE A 158 13.60 9.17 5.11
C PHE A 158 12.80 8.22 4.19
N PRO A 159 12.82 6.88 4.37
CA PRO A 159 11.92 6.01 3.65
C PRO A 159 10.43 6.34 3.82
N SER A 160 10.02 7.11 4.84
CA SER A 160 8.64 7.60 4.96
C SER A 160 8.27 8.57 3.84
N LEU A 161 9.26 9.22 3.22
CA LEU A 161 9.09 10.06 2.03
C LEU A 161 9.08 9.27 0.72
N ALA A 162 9.34 7.96 0.77
CA ALA A 162 9.44 7.15 -0.44
C ALA A 162 8.13 7.09 -1.23
N HIS A 163 6.97 7.14 -0.59
CA HIS A 163 5.69 7.18 -1.31
C HIS A 163 5.48 8.51 -2.06
N PRO A 164 5.56 9.70 -1.43
CA PRO A 164 5.53 10.98 -2.16
C PRO A 164 6.57 11.06 -3.28
N LEU A 165 7.80 10.63 -3.01
CA LEU A 165 8.86 10.61 -4.02
C LEU A 165 8.54 9.63 -5.15
N TYR A 166 8.00 8.45 -4.85
CA TYR A 166 7.56 7.46 -5.85
C TYR A 166 6.46 8.01 -6.77
N LEU A 167 5.53 8.79 -6.23
CA LEU A 167 4.50 9.43 -7.04
C LEU A 167 5.10 10.46 -8.00
N LEU A 168 6.06 11.25 -7.55
CA LEU A 168 6.75 12.26 -8.35
C LEU A 168 7.71 11.64 -9.37
N TYR A 169 8.50 10.69 -8.91
CA TYR A 169 9.59 10.00 -9.61
C TYR A 169 9.42 8.51 -9.36
N ARG A 170 9.07 7.73 -10.39
CA ARG A 170 8.91 6.27 -10.27
C ARG A 170 10.15 5.60 -9.65
N SER A 171 10.01 4.33 -9.28
CA SER A 171 11.13 3.55 -8.71
C SER A 171 12.40 3.67 -9.56
N PRO A 172 13.61 3.73 -8.96
CA PRO A 172 14.85 3.91 -9.72
C PRO A 172 15.01 2.89 -10.85
N GLY A 173 15.41 3.36 -12.03
CA GLY A 173 15.42 2.59 -13.26
C GLY A 173 14.14 2.70 -14.09
N LYS A 174 13.15 3.50 -13.65
CA LYS A 174 11.91 3.78 -14.39
C LYS A 174 11.67 5.28 -14.50
N ASP A 175 11.38 5.75 -15.71
CA ASP A 175 11.12 7.16 -15.97
C ASP A 175 9.63 7.49 -15.92
N GLY A 176 9.33 8.71 -15.50
CA GLY A 176 7.97 9.24 -15.46
C GLY A 176 7.43 9.48 -14.05
N SER A 177 6.17 9.90 -14.01
CA SER A 177 5.51 10.43 -12.83
C SER A 177 4.05 10.02 -12.84
N HIS A 178 3.49 9.79 -11.65
CA HIS A 178 2.07 9.49 -11.47
C HIS A 178 1.17 10.69 -11.76
N PHE A 179 1.76 11.88 -11.88
CA PHE A 179 1.06 13.13 -12.19
C PHE A 179 1.12 13.52 -13.67
N ASN A 180 2.09 12.98 -14.42
CA ASN A 180 2.30 13.33 -15.82
C ASN A 180 1.60 12.31 -16.75
N PRO A 181 0.51 12.70 -17.42
CA PRO A 181 -0.25 11.79 -18.28
C PRO A 181 0.52 11.33 -19.52
N ASN A 182 1.59 12.04 -19.92
CA ASN A 182 2.34 11.76 -21.14
C ASN A 182 3.54 10.81 -20.94
N THR A 183 3.49 9.98 -19.90
CA THR A 183 4.54 9.00 -19.60
C THR A 183 4.17 7.60 -20.08
N GLU A 184 5.16 6.71 -20.18
CA GLU A 184 4.94 5.31 -20.56
C GLU A 184 4.12 4.51 -19.54
N LEU A 185 3.89 5.06 -18.35
CA LEU A 185 3.07 4.44 -17.31
C LEU A 185 1.58 4.35 -17.72
N PHE A 186 1.13 5.21 -18.65
CA PHE A 186 -0.29 5.38 -18.96
C PHE A 186 -0.59 5.15 -20.44
N LEU A 187 -1.64 4.38 -20.72
CA LEU A 187 -2.17 4.26 -22.07
C LEU A 187 -2.79 5.60 -22.51
N PRO A 188 -2.81 5.90 -23.83
CA PRO A 188 -3.44 7.14 -24.33
C PRO A 188 -4.88 7.34 -23.86
N SER A 189 -5.65 6.25 -23.72
CA SER A 189 -7.03 6.26 -23.22
C SER A 189 -7.17 6.57 -21.72
N GLU A 190 -6.09 6.50 -20.96
CA GLU A 190 -6.07 6.75 -19.52
C GLU A 190 -5.62 8.17 -19.15
N ARG A 191 -5.03 8.91 -20.10
CA ARG A 191 -4.38 10.20 -19.86
C ARG A 191 -5.30 11.27 -19.28
N SER A 192 -6.54 11.37 -19.79
CA SER A 192 -7.52 12.34 -19.28
C SER A 192 -7.88 12.09 -17.81
N ASN A 193 -7.95 10.81 -17.41
CA ASN A 193 -8.22 10.43 -16.03
C ASN A 193 -7.06 10.83 -15.11
N VAL A 194 -5.82 10.60 -15.55
CA VAL A 194 -4.61 11.01 -14.81
C VAL A 194 -4.58 12.53 -14.66
N PHE A 195 -4.83 13.28 -15.74
CA PHE A 195 -4.89 14.74 -15.69
C PHE A 195 -5.94 15.23 -14.67
N PHE A 196 -7.15 14.66 -14.70
CA PHE A 196 -8.20 15.01 -13.74
C PHE A 196 -7.78 14.75 -12.29
N SER A 197 -7.18 13.58 -12.00
CA SER A 197 -6.67 13.28 -10.65
C SER A 197 -5.54 14.23 -10.22
N THR A 198 -4.68 14.65 -11.14
CA THR A 198 -3.63 15.66 -10.88
C THR A 198 -4.23 17.02 -10.52
N VAL A 199 -5.34 17.42 -11.18
CA VAL A 199 -6.08 18.65 -10.84
C VAL A 199 -6.68 18.53 -9.44
N CYS A 200 -7.39 17.43 -9.12
CA CYS A 200 -7.94 17.20 -7.78
C CYS A 200 -6.86 17.26 -6.69
N TRP A 201 -5.72 16.60 -6.92
CA TRP A 201 -4.58 16.64 -6.02
C TRP A 201 -4.05 18.07 -5.84
N SER A 202 -3.89 18.82 -6.93
CA SER A 202 -3.39 20.20 -6.90
C SER A 202 -4.32 21.11 -6.11
N LEU A 203 -5.63 20.94 -6.27
CA LEU A 203 -6.64 21.69 -5.50
C LEU A 203 -6.55 21.39 -4.00
N MET A 204 -6.37 20.12 -3.63
CA MET A 204 -6.17 19.75 -2.22
C MET A 204 -4.85 20.30 -1.67
N PHE A 205 -3.77 20.24 -2.44
CA PHE A 205 -2.48 20.81 -2.03
C PHE A 205 -2.60 22.32 -1.80
N VAL A 206 -3.25 23.05 -2.71
CA VAL A 206 -3.54 24.48 -2.54
C VAL A 206 -4.41 24.73 -1.31
N LEU A 207 -5.44 23.91 -1.06
CA LEU A 207 -6.25 24.01 0.15
C LEU A 207 -5.40 23.88 1.42
N LEU A 208 -4.49 22.89 1.48
CA LEU A 208 -3.59 22.71 2.61
C LEU A 208 -2.62 23.90 2.78
N LEU A 209 -2.15 24.51 1.69
CA LEU A 209 -1.33 25.72 1.75
C LEU A 209 -2.13 26.92 2.29
N VAL A 210 -3.35 27.12 1.82
CA VAL A 210 -4.25 28.17 2.32
C VAL A 210 -4.54 27.96 3.81
N LEU A 211 -4.86 26.72 4.22
CA LEU A 211 -5.04 26.40 5.64
C LEU A 211 -3.77 26.67 6.44
N SER A 212 -2.58 26.39 5.89
CA SER A 212 -1.31 26.70 6.55
C SER A 212 -1.09 28.18 6.79
N VAL A 213 -1.60 29.04 5.90
CA VAL A 213 -1.60 30.50 6.10
C VAL A 213 -2.64 30.91 7.14
N VAL A 214 -3.84 30.31 7.12
CA VAL A 214 -4.96 30.69 8.00
C VAL A 214 -4.75 30.25 9.45
N ILE A 215 -4.37 28.99 9.69
CA ILE A 215 -4.22 28.44 11.06
C ILE A 215 -2.78 28.45 11.56
N GLY A 216 -1.83 28.82 10.69
CA GLY A 216 -0.41 28.86 10.98
C GLY A 216 0.33 27.59 10.52
N PRO A 217 1.55 27.74 9.97
CA PRO A 217 2.29 26.63 9.37
C PRO A 217 2.70 25.56 10.40
N VAL A 218 3.07 25.97 11.61
CA VAL A 218 3.43 25.04 12.69
C VAL A 218 2.23 24.17 13.08
N GLN A 219 1.04 24.75 13.15
CA GLN A 219 -0.17 24.02 13.49
C GLN A 219 -0.55 23.04 12.38
N MET A 220 -0.44 23.44 11.10
CA MET A 220 -0.65 22.51 9.99
C MET A 220 0.37 21.38 9.93
N ILE A 221 1.63 21.65 10.28
CA ILE A 221 2.66 20.60 10.39
C ILE A 221 2.25 19.58 11.46
N LYS A 222 1.87 20.05 12.65
CA LYS A 222 1.43 19.20 13.75
C LYS A 222 0.17 18.40 13.42
N LEU A 223 -0.81 19.02 12.76
CA LEU A 223 -2.12 18.40 12.50
C LEU A 223 -2.16 17.49 11.28
N TYR A 224 -1.47 17.83 10.20
CA TYR A 224 -1.61 17.13 8.93
C TYR A 224 -0.31 16.49 8.45
N TRP A 225 0.79 17.25 8.40
CA TRP A 225 2.02 16.76 7.76
C TRP A 225 2.75 15.70 8.56
N ILE A 226 2.85 15.83 9.89
CA ILE A 226 3.46 14.79 10.72
C ILE A 226 2.66 13.48 10.66
N PRO A 227 1.31 13.47 10.85
CA PRO A 227 0.53 12.25 10.65
C PRO A 227 0.62 11.65 9.26
N TYR A 228 0.66 12.48 8.21
CA TYR A 228 0.83 12.03 6.83
C TYR A 228 2.13 11.25 6.62
N TRP A 229 3.21 11.62 7.32
CA TRP A 229 4.50 10.91 7.27
C TRP A 229 4.62 9.78 8.29
N GLY A 230 3.78 9.79 9.34
CA GLY A 230 3.95 9.00 10.56
C GLY A 230 3.48 7.55 10.49
N VAL A 231 3.17 7.01 9.31
CA VAL A 231 2.86 5.59 9.20
C VAL A 231 4.17 4.80 9.34
N PRO A 232 4.29 3.90 10.34
CA PRO A 232 5.50 3.09 10.48
C PRO A 232 5.71 2.26 9.21
N LEU A 233 6.92 2.33 8.67
CA LEU A 233 7.32 1.47 7.56
C LEU A 233 7.26 0.02 8.00
N GLN A 234 6.78 -0.82 7.08
CA GLN A 234 7.08 -2.24 7.15
C GLN A 234 8.60 -2.41 7.05
N SER A 235 9.23 -2.78 8.15
CA SER A 235 10.65 -3.14 8.19
C SER A 235 10.82 -4.54 7.61
N GLY A 236 11.00 -4.67 6.29
CA GLY A 236 11.27 -5.95 5.64
C GLY A 236 10.99 -5.98 4.14
N THR A 237 11.53 -7.00 3.45
CA THR A 237 11.37 -7.25 2.02
C THR A 237 9.94 -7.72 1.66
N LYS A 238 9.61 -7.61 0.37
CA LYS A 238 8.29 -7.67 -0.29
C LYS A 238 7.40 -8.92 -0.17
N ASP A 239 7.53 -9.70 0.90
CA ASP A 239 6.74 -10.92 1.08
C ASP A 239 5.69 -10.79 2.19
N CYS A 240 5.17 -9.58 2.45
CA CYS A 240 4.23 -9.32 3.56
C CYS A 240 3.05 -10.30 3.59
N GLY A 241 2.45 -10.61 2.43
CA GLY A 241 1.36 -11.58 2.31
C GLY A 241 1.77 -13.02 2.67
N LEU A 242 2.98 -13.43 2.29
CA LEU A 242 3.51 -14.77 2.58
C LEU A 242 3.99 -14.88 4.03
N PHE A 243 4.58 -13.82 4.57
CA PHE A 243 4.86 -13.67 6.00
C PHE A 243 3.57 -13.76 6.82
N ILE A 244 2.51 -13.05 6.41
CA ILE A 244 1.21 -13.11 7.09
C ILE A 244 0.63 -14.52 7.01
N MET A 245 0.63 -15.17 5.84
CA MET A 245 0.14 -16.53 5.69
C MET A 245 0.94 -17.55 6.53
N ARG A 246 2.29 -17.42 6.56
CA ARG A 246 3.16 -18.24 7.42
C ARG A 246 2.86 -18.04 8.89
N TYR A 247 2.79 -16.78 9.31
CA TYR A 247 2.54 -16.39 10.69
C TYR A 247 1.16 -16.86 11.17
N MET A 248 0.12 -16.73 10.34
CA MET A 248 -1.23 -17.21 10.67
C MET A 248 -1.29 -18.74 10.79
N LYS A 249 -0.57 -19.48 9.93
CA LYS A 249 -0.44 -20.94 10.05
C LYS A 249 0.17 -21.34 11.39
N GLU A 250 1.25 -20.69 11.81
CA GLU A 250 1.90 -20.96 13.09
C GLU A 250 0.98 -20.63 14.28
N ILE A 251 0.20 -19.53 14.22
CA ILE A 251 -0.81 -19.21 15.23
C ILE A 251 -1.85 -20.33 15.37
N CYS A 252 -2.38 -20.80 14.24
CA CYS A 252 -3.44 -21.82 14.23
C CYS A 252 -2.96 -23.19 14.70
N LEU A 253 -1.68 -23.52 14.48
CA LEU A 253 -1.08 -24.80 14.85
C LEU A 253 -0.41 -24.78 16.24
N ASP A 254 -0.19 -23.60 16.82
CA ASP A 254 0.38 -23.43 18.16
C ASP A 254 -0.60 -23.85 19.26
N LYS A 255 -0.31 -24.99 19.89
CA LYS A 255 -1.09 -25.55 21.00
C LYS A 255 -0.71 -24.97 22.37
N GLU A 256 0.37 -24.17 22.46
CA GLU A 256 0.79 -23.54 23.70
C GLU A 256 -0.06 -22.28 23.95
N LEU A 257 -0.57 -22.07 25.17
CA LEU A 257 -1.45 -20.93 25.48
C LEU A 257 -0.79 -19.88 26.40
N LYS A 258 0.44 -20.11 26.84
CA LYS A 258 1.13 -19.20 27.78
C LYS A 258 1.60 -17.93 27.06
N PHE A 259 1.10 -16.78 27.53
CA PHE A 259 1.35 -15.46 26.93
C PHE A 259 2.84 -15.10 26.85
N VAL A 260 3.62 -15.34 27.90
CA VAL A 260 5.05 -14.98 27.98
C VAL A 260 5.89 -15.76 26.97
N SER A 261 5.65 -17.07 26.83
CA SER A 261 6.31 -17.91 25.84
C SER A 261 6.02 -17.44 24.40
N LYS A 262 4.77 -17.04 24.14
CA LYS A 262 4.34 -16.51 22.83
C LYS A 262 5.01 -15.17 22.51
N TRP A 263 5.05 -14.27 23.48
CA TRP A 263 5.61 -12.93 23.30
C TRP A 263 7.10 -12.98 22.99
N LEU A 264 7.87 -13.76 23.77
CA LEU A 264 9.32 -13.88 23.57
C LEU A 264 9.69 -14.51 22.23
N ARG A 265 8.94 -15.53 21.77
CA ARG A 265 9.17 -16.19 20.47
C ARG A 265 8.85 -15.27 19.30
N ARG A 266 7.77 -14.49 19.40
CA ARG A 266 7.28 -13.59 18.34
C ARG A 266 8.07 -12.30 18.23
N GLY A 267 8.63 -11.81 19.33
CA GLY A 267 9.49 -10.63 19.33
C GLY A 267 10.79 -10.79 18.53
N SER A 268 11.20 -12.03 18.22
CA SER A 268 12.43 -12.35 17.49
C SER A 268 12.22 -13.16 16.21
N LEU A 269 10.97 -13.28 15.74
CA LEU A 269 10.62 -14.14 14.61
C LEU A 269 10.96 -13.45 13.28
N SER A 270 11.77 -14.13 12.46
CA SER A 270 12.09 -13.74 11.09
C SER A 270 11.97 -14.98 10.20
N TYR A 271 11.28 -14.86 9.07
CA TYR A 271 11.14 -15.94 8.10
C TYR A 271 12.14 -15.75 6.95
N GLY A 272 12.87 -16.82 6.62
CA GLY A 272 13.75 -16.86 5.47
C GLY A 272 12.99 -17.12 4.17
N VAL A 273 13.70 -17.09 3.05
CA VAL A 273 13.14 -17.36 1.72
C VAL A 273 12.52 -18.77 1.65
N ASP A 274 13.12 -19.75 2.32
CA ASP A 274 12.65 -21.14 2.34
C ASP A 274 11.32 -21.29 3.09
N ASP A 275 11.14 -20.59 4.22
CA ASP A 275 9.89 -20.57 4.99
C ASP A 275 8.71 -20.04 4.17
N LEU A 276 8.99 -19.07 3.30
CA LEU A 276 8.00 -18.44 2.42
C LEU A 276 7.70 -19.32 1.20
N ASN A 277 8.72 -20.00 0.67
CA ASN A 277 8.56 -20.98 -0.40
C ASN A 277 7.70 -22.17 0.05
N GLU A 278 7.84 -22.62 1.30
CA GLU A 278 6.97 -23.65 1.87
C GLU A 278 5.48 -23.24 1.78
N ILE A 279 5.15 -22.01 2.18
CA ILE A 279 3.77 -21.48 2.11
C ILE A 279 3.29 -21.41 0.66
N ARG A 280 4.13 -20.98 -0.29
CA ARG A 280 3.79 -20.97 -1.73
C ARG A 280 3.42 -22.39 -2.20
N ILE A 281 4.22 -23.39 -1.83
CA ILE A 281 4.02 -24.79 -2.24
C ILE A 281 2.79 -25.41 -1.58
N GLU A 282 2.57 -25.16 -0.29
CA GLU A 282 1.42 -25.71 0.44
C GLU A 282 0.09 -25.16 -0.05
N TRP A 283 0.00 -23.85 -0.27
CA TRP A 283 -1.21 -23.26 -0.82
C TRP A 283 -1.51 -23.81 -2.21
N ALA A 284 -0.48 -23.96 -3.05
CA ALA A 284 -0.62 -24.61 -4.34
C ALA A 284 -1.17 -26.05 -4.19
N LYS A 285 -0.62 -26.86 -3.27
CA LYS A 285 -1.10 -28.23 -3.01
C LYS A 285 -2.53 -28.28 -2.44
N TYR A 286 -2.89 -27.36 -1.55
CA TYR A 286 -4.21 -27.30 -0.95
C TYR A 286 -5.30 -27.07 -2.01
N PHE A 287 -5.09 -26.08 -2.89
CA PHE A 287 -6.02 -25.81 -3.99
C PHE A 287 -6.13 -27.01 -4.94
N MET A 288 -5.01 -27.65 -5.30
CA MET A 288 -5.02 -28.83 -6.17
C MET A 288 -5.77 -30.03 -5.57
N LYS A 289 -5.80 -30.18 -4.24
CA LYS A 289 -6.43 -31.34 -3.58
C LYS A 289 -7.95 -31.23 -3.44
N HIS A 290 -8.49 -30.00 -3.40
CA HIS A 290 -9.90 -29.75 -3.13
C HIS A 290 -10.67 -29.30 -4.38
N GLU A 291 -10.09 -29.47 -5.57
CA GLU A 291 -10.75 -29.27 -6.88
C GLU A 291 -11.66 -30.46 -7.30
N THR A 292 -11.61 -31.60 -6.59
CA THR A 292 -12.29 -32.85 -7.00
C THR A 292 -13.44 -33.29 -6.11
N SER A 293 -13.94 -32.42 -5.22
CA SER A 293 -15.09 -32.69 -4.32
C SER A 293 -16.09 -31.55 -4.37
#